data_AF-A0A532TPS7-F1
#
_entry.id   AF-A0A532TPS7-F1
#
_cell.length_a   1.000
_cell.length_b   1.000
_cell.length_c   1.000
_cell.angle_alpha   90.00
_cell.angle_beta   90.00
_cell.angle_gamma   90.00
#
_symmetry.space_group_name_H-M   'P 1'
#
loop_
_entity.id
_entity.type
_entity.pdbx_description
1 polymer ?
#
loop_
_entity_poly.entity_id
_entity_poly.type
_entity_poly.pdbx_seq_one_letter_code
_entity_poly.pdbx_strand_id
1 'polypeptide(L)'
;MSDSENKLIKNYIAQVKQKLPEWLKWKEEELKNILNDLEQQLYNEARAISGGESLTDADVQEAIMRMGTPESIAKLYKRRGTPRFYITQELIEFYLRSLFFFFGVVFFVNILGAIFQFFFKVWWEVLGEMLTGIWIGCLISAVVITIVFVYFSMEGFLPEDFGIIPKRLAILFPFNFNEEQLEESKIYTKQKIQEAKVLREEKMAAFKYHVKEKMLETKAIEKEKLAAAKVLRKQKVEEAKLKREIGKTQPVTIGELIFGTSAGIIFGLILIIQPFAVTGLMQQAFLDWLKMMGFLIFVSGLFSLVRLVIGVSNYTGQQVFLVIGAIYNLAYIPLFVLLINQPEIFPISLFSGGNIPAIPADPTNIIFIVYFWVIIAIILGIMGGMIGNFFKVGKYSKLKKAY
;
A
#
# COMPACT_ATOMS: atom_id res chain seq x y z
N MET A 1 -32.85 21.27 -41.55
CA MET A 1 -32.16 20.05 -41.10
C MET A 1 -33.04 18.89 -41.50
N SER A 2 -32.57 18.05 -42.41
CA SER A 2 -33.27 16.82 -42.72
C SER A 2 -33.18 15.85 -41.53
N ASP A 3 -34.18 14.98 -41.38
CA ASP A 3 -34.19 13.95 -40.33
C ASP A 3 -33.03 12.94 -40.49
N SER A 4 -32.43 12.82 -41.69
CA SER A 4 -31.29 11.93 -41.95
C SER A 4 -29.98 12.47 -41.38
N GLU A 5 -29.70 13.77 -41.54
CA GLU A 5 -28.51 14.45 -40.98
C GLU A 5 -28.42 14.21 -39.47
N ASN A 6 -29.53 14.45 -38.78
CA ASN A 6 -29.64 14.30 -37.33
C ASN A 6 -29.43 12.83 -36.88
N LYS A 7 -29.76 11.86 -37.74
CA LYS A 7 -29.63 10.44 -37.44
C LYS A 7 -28.19 9.94 -37.56
N LEU A 8 -27.44 10.40 -38.58
CA LEU A 8 -26.04 10.02 -38.76
C LEU A 8 -25.15 10.53 -37.61
N ILE A 9 -25.34 11.79 -37.23
CA ILE A 9 -24.59 12.42 -36.13
C ILE A 9 -24.88 11.72 -34.80
N LYS A 10 -26.17 11.51 -34.47
CA LYS A 10 -26.56 10.82 -33.24
C LYS A 10 -26.02 9.39 -33.17
N ASN A 11 -26.03 8.66 -34.29
CA ASN A 11 -25.48 7.31 -34.34
C ASN A 11 -23.97 7.32 -34.09
N TYR A 12 -23.24 8.24 -34.72
CA TYR A 12 -21.80 8.39 -34.50
C TYR A 12 -21.47 8.71 -33.03
N ILE A 13 -22.15 9.68 -32.42
CA ILE A 13 -21.96 10.06 -31.01
C ILE A 13 -22.31 8.90 -30.07
N ALA A 14 -23.35 8.12 -30.37
CA ALA A 14 -23.71 6.93 -29.60
C ALA A 14 -22.61 5.85 -29.64
N GLN A 15 -21.99 5.62 -30.81
CA GLN A 15 -20.87 4.69 -30.95
C GLN A 15 -19.63 5.19 -30.19
N VAL A 16 -19.35 6.49 -30.22
CA VAL A 16 -18.28 7.09 -29.41
C VAL A 16 -18.56 6.87 -27.93
N LYS A 17 -19.77 7.16 -27.46
CA LYS A 17 -20.18 6.95 -26.06
C LYS A 17 -19.96 5.50 -25.59
N GLN A 18 -20.26 4.51 -26.43
CA GLN A 18 -20.04 3.11 -26.08
C GLN A 18 -18.56 2.76 -25.91
N LYS A 19 -17.69 3.33 -26.76
CA LYS A 19 -16.25 3.03 -26.81
C LYS A 19 -15.43 3.83 -25.78
N LEU A 20 -15.98 4.92 -25.24
CA LEU A 20 -15.36 5.70 -24.17
C LEU A 20 -15.08 4.84 -22.92
N PRO A 21 -14.06 5.19 -22.13
CA PRO A 21 -13.68 4.40 -20.96
C PRO A 21 -14.71 4.46 -19.83
N GLU A 22 -14.80 3.39 -19.05
CA GLU A 22 -15.79 3.25 -17.96
C GLU A 22 -15.73 4.38 -16.91
N TRP A 23 -14.53 4.84 -16.54
CA TRP A 23 -14.40 5.94 -15.56
C TRP A 23 -15.11 7.22 -16.00
N LEU A 24 -15.16 7.50 -17.31
CA LEU A 24 -15.82 8.68 -17.85
C LEU A 24 -17.33 8.47 -17.93
N LYS A 25 -17.78 7.23 -18.14
CA LYS A 25 -19.19 6.88 -18.07
C LYS A 25 -19.78 7.10 -16.67
N TRP A 26 -18.95 6.99 -15.63
CA TRP A 26 -19.36 7.26 -14.24
C TRP A 26 -19.49 8.76 -13.93
N LYS A 27 -18.94 9.65 -14.76
CA LYS A 27 -19.03 11.11 -14.60
C LYS A 27 -20.01 11.70 -15.61
N GLU A 28 -21.30 11.64 -15.30
CA GLU A 28 -22.38 12.02 -16.23
C GLU A 28 -22.24 13.43 -16.80
N GLU A 29 -21.85 14.42 -15.99
CA GLU A 29 -21.69 15.81 -16.45
C GLU A 29 -20.49 15.97 -17.40
N GLU A 30 -19.33 15.41 -17.05
CA GLU A 30 -18.14 15.45 -17.90
C GLU A 30 -18.37 14.71 -19.23
N LEU A 31 -19.03 13.55 -19.17
CA LEU A 31 -19.42 12.78 -20.35
C LEU A 31 -20.35 13.60 -21.24
N LYS A 32 -21.39 14.22 -20.68
CA LYS A 32 -22.35 15.03 -21.43
C LYS A 32 -21.66 16.22 -22.10
N ASN A 33 -20.76 16.89 -21.39
CA ASN A 33 -20.00 18.01 -21.93
C ASN A 33 -19.09 17.58 -23.09
N ILE A 34 -18.41 16.44 -22.97
CA ILE A 34 -17.55 15.90 -24.03
C ILE A 34 -18.37 15.48 -25.26
N LEU A 35 -19.51 14.81 -25.06
CA LEU A 35 -20.37 14.39 -26.16
C LEU A 35 -21.00 15.60 -26.87
N ASN A 36 -21.43 16.63 -26.13
CA ASN A 36 -21.94 17.88 -26.70
C ASN A 36 -20.86 18.64 -27.48
N ASP A 37 -19.64 18.73 -26.96
CA ASP A 37 -18.51 19.37 -27.65
C ASP A 37 -18.16 18.61 -28.94
N LEU A 38 -18.14 17.27 -28.90
CA LEU A 38 -17.95 16.43 -30.08
C LEU A 38 -19.05 16.63 -31.13
N GLU A 39 -20.31 16.71 -30.69
CA GLU A 39 -21.44 16.98 -31.56
C GLU A 39 -21.32 18.36 -32.23
N GLN A 40 -20.98 19.41 -31.46
CA GLN A 40 -20.76 20.75 -31.99
C GLN A 40 -19.60 20.81 -32.97
N GLN A 41 -18.47 20.15 -32.68
CA GLN A 41 -17.32 20.05 -33.59
C GLN A 41 -17.72 19.40 -34.91
N LEU A 42 -18.51 18.32 -34.86
CA LEU A 42 -19.00 17.63 -36.05
C LEU A 42 -19.87 18.56 -36.90
N TYR A 43 -20.78 19.32 -36.28
CA TYR A 43 -21.61 20.30 -36.98
C TYR A 43 -20.78 21.42 -37.62
N ASN A 44 -19.76 21.90 -36.91
CA ASN A 44 -18.91 22.98 -37.40
C ASN A 44 -18.07 22.52 -38.60
N GLU A 45 -17.49 21.32 -38.56
CA GLU A 45 -16.75 20.78 -39.73
C GLU A 45 -17.69 20.45 -40.89
N ALA A 46 -18.87 19.88 -40.63
CA ALA A 46 -19.83 19.61 -41.70
C ALA A 46 -20.30 20.91 -42.39
N ARG A 47 -20.52 22.01 -41.64
CA ARG A 47 -20.82 23.34 -42.20
C ARG A 47 -19.64 23.96 -42.94
N ALA A 48 -18.41 23.72 -42.47
CA ALA A 48 -17.22 24.20 -43.15
C ALA A 48 -17.03 23.50 -44.51
N ILE A 49 -17.39 22.20 -44.59
CA ILE A 49 -17.37 21.43 -45.83
C ILE A 49 -18.49 21.90 -46.78
N SER A 50 -19.70 22.15 -46.26
CA SER A 50 -20.84 22.61 -47.08
C SER A 50 -20.71 24.07 -47.55
N GLY A 51 -19.66 24.80 -47.16
CA GLY A 51 -19.47 26.21 -47.53
C GLY A 51 -20.55 27.15 -46.98
N GLY A 52 -21.31 26.74 -45.96
CA GLY A 52 -22.44 27.50 -45.41
C GLY A 52 -23.79 27.23 -46.08
N GLU A 53 -23.86 26.32 -47.05
CA GLU A 53 -25.11 25.84 -47.65
C GLU A 53 -25.81 24.79 -46.77
N SER A 54 -27.01 24.35 -47.19
CA SER A 54 -27.76 23.29 -46.49
C SER A 54 -26.92 22.01 -46.40
N LEU A 55 -26.71 21.52 -45.18
CA LEU A 55 -25.98 20.29 -44.88
C LEU A 55 -26.56 19.09 -45.65
N THR A 56 -25.72 18.38 -46.39
CA THR A 56 -26.08 17.10 -47.01
C THR A 56 -25.51 15.93 -46.21
N ASP A 57 -26.09 14.74 -46.38
CA ASP A 57 -25.59 13.51 -45.73
C ASP A 57 -24.12 13.21 -46.12
N ALA A 58 -23.69 13.62 -47.31
CA ALA A 58 -22.31 13.48 -47.78
C ALA A 58 -21.34 14.36 -46.98
N ASP A 59 -21.72 15.61 -46.69
CA ASP A 59 -20.92 16.54 -45.88
C ASP A 59 -20.73 16.01 -44.45
N VAL A 60 -21.77 15.41 -43.88
CA VAL A 60 -21.74 14.80 -42.55
C VAL A 60 -20.84 13.56 -42.53
N GLN A 61 -20.90 12.70 -43.56
CA GLN A 61 -20.00 11.54 -43.67
C GLN A 61 -18.54 11.97 -43.81
N GLU A 62 -18.26 13.01 -44.61
CA GLU A 62 -16.91 13.54 -44.75
C GLU A 62 -16.40 14.17 -43.44
N ALA A 63 -17.27 14.89 -42.71
CA ALA A 63 -16.94 15.41 -41.38
C ALA A 63 -16.61 14.28 -40.38
N ILE A 64 -17.36 13.17 -40.39
CA ILE A 64 -17.07 11.98 -39.59
C ILE A 64 -15.70 11.40 -39.95
N MET A 65 -15.39 11.25 -41.25
CA MET A 65 -14.09 10.74 -41.70
C MET A 65 -12.93 11.63 -41.25
N ARG A 66 -13.10 12.95 -41.26
CA ARG A 66 -12.08 13.90 -40.77
C ARG A 66 -11.92 13.88 -39.25
N MET A 67 -13.01 13.65 -38.50
CA MET A 67 -12.98 13.54 -37.04
C MET A 67 -12.35 12.24 -36.53
N GLY A 68 -12.34 11.19 -37.36
CA GLY A 68 -11.73 9.88 -37.07
C GLY A 68 -12.74 8.81 -36.66
N THR A 69 -12.27 7.59 -36.40
CA THR A 69 -13.16 6.50 -35.95
C THR A 69 -13.54 6.67 -34.47
N PRO A 70 -14.70 6.17 -34.03
CA PRO A 70 -15.10 6.23 -32.61
C PRO A 70 -14.05 5.66 -31.66
N GLU A 71 -13.33 4.63 -32.11
CA GLU A 71 -12.22 4.00 -31.37
C GLU A 71 -10.99 4.91 -31.26
N SER A 72 -10.67 5.67 -32.32
CA SER A 72 -9.56 6.62 -32.30
C SER A 72 -9.80 7.76 -31.30
N ILE A 73 -11.05 8.24 -31.21
CA ILE A 73 -11.47 9.26 -30.23
C ILE A 73 -11.38 8.67 -28.82
N ALA A 74 -11.98 7.51 -28.60
CA ALA A 74 -11.96 6.86 -27.28
C ALA A 74 -10.54 6.56 -26.78
N LYS A 75 -9.63 6.17 -27.68
CA LYS A 75 -8.23 5.86 -27.35
C LYS A 75 -7.47 7.05 -26.74
N LEU A 76 -7.84 8.29 -27.08
CA LEU A 76 -7.23 9.48 -26.49
C LEU A 76 -7.56 9.59 -24.99
N TYR A 77 -8.79 9.25 -24.61
CA TYR A 77 -9.23 9.25 -23.20
C TYR A 77 -8.71 8.05 -22.40
N LYS A 78 -8.41 6.93 -23.06
CA LYS A 78 -7.75 5.76 -22.43
C LYS A 78 -6.25 5.99 -22.15
N ARG A 79 -5.61 6.96 -22.83
CA ARG A 79 -4.16 7.23 -22.76
C ARG A 79 -3.75 8.37 -21.81
N ARG A 80 -4.50 8.61 -20.74
CA ARG A 80 -4.19 9.70 -19.80
C ARG A 80 -3.07 9.37 -18.80
N GLY A 81 -2.89 8.09 -18.47
CA GLY A 81 -1.83 7.66 -17.54
C GLY A 81 -0.49 7.43 -18.23
N THR A 82 0.60 7.66 -17.50
CA THR A 82 1.96 7.37 -17.96
C THR A 82 2.26 5.88 -17.80
N PRO A 83 2.50 5.12 -18.90
CA PRO A 83 2.69 3.68 -18.80
C PRO A 83 4.04 3.36 -18.14
N ARG A 84 4.03 2.57 -17.08
CA ARG A 84 5.23 2.04 -16.43
C ARG A 84 5.05 0.53 -16.19
N PHE A 85 5.43 -0.29 -17.18
CA PHE A 85 5.01 -1.69 -17.32
C PHE A 85 3.50 -1.80 -17.65
N TYR A 86 2.81 -2.85 -17.19
CA TYR A 86 1.37 -3.10 -17.39
C TYR A 86 0.44 -2.29 -16.45
N ILE A 87 1.00 -1.49 -15.53
CA ILE A 87 0.26 -0.62 -14.60
C ILE A 87 0.78 0.82 -14.79
N THR A 88 -0.09 1.84 -14.75
CA THR A 88 0.37 3.23 -14.88
C THR A 88 1.18 3.69 -13.67
N GLN A 89 2.09 4.66 -13.87
CA GLN A 89 2.89 5.21 -12.79
C GLN A 89 2.04 5.88 -11.71
N GLU A 90 0.85 6.40 -12.05
CA GLU A 90 -0.05 7.00 -11.07
C GLU A 90 -0.77 5.93 -10.22
N LEU A 91 -1.05 4.76 -10.79
CA LEU A 91 -1.71 3.64 -10.09
C LEU A 91 -0.74 2.77 -9.30
N ILE A 92 0.58 2.84 -9.54
CA ILE A 92 1.53 1.92 -8.91
C ILE A 92 1.59 2.06 -7.39
N GLU A 93 1.50 3.29 -6.87
CA GLU A 93 1.49 3.52 -5.43
C GLU A 93 0.20 2.97 -4.80
N PHE A 94 -0.92 3.15 -5.49
CA PHE A 94 -2.22 2.61 -5.12
C PHE A 94 -2.24 1.08 -5.13
N TYR A 95 -1.58 0.48 -6.14
CA TYR A 95 -1.40 -0.96 -6.28
C TYR A 95 -0.62 -1.54 -5.10
N LEU A 96 0.56 -0.97 -4.81
CA LEU A 96 1.41 -1.45 -3.73
C LEU A 96 0.72 -1.33 -2.37
N ARG A 97 0.06 -0.20 -2.09
CA ARG A 97 -0.71 -0.01 -0.84
C ARG A 97 -1.83 -1.05 -0.70
N SER A 98 -2.56 -1.33 -1.78
CA SER A 98 -3.61 -2.36 -1.80
C SER A 98 -3.02 -3.74 -1.53
N LEU A 99 -1.94 -4.09 -2.23
CA LEU A 99 -1.25 -5.37 -2.08
C LEU A 99 -0.80 -5.60 -0.63
N PHE A 100 -0.08 -4.63 -0.04
CA PHE A 100 0.40 -4.73 1.33
C PHE A 100 -0.73 -4.80 2.36
N PHE A 101 -1.84 -4.11 2.12
CA PHE A 101 -3.01 -4.20 2.98
C PHE A 101 -3.60 -5.62 2.99
N PHE A 102 -3.84 -6.20 1.82
CA PHE A 102 -4.36 -7.57 1.74
C PHE A 102 -3.37 -8.61 2.29
N PHE A 103 -2.07 -8.40 2.07
CA PHE A 103 -1.03 -9.22 2.72
C PHE A 103 -1.11 -9.11 4.25
N GLY A 104 -1.31 -7.91 4.78
CA GLY A 104 -1.53 -7.68 6.21
C GLY A 104 -2.75 -8.43 6.74
N VAL A 105 -3.88 -8.40 6.00
CA VAL A 105 -5.11 -9.14 6.36
C VAL A 105 -4.86 -10.64 6.34
N VAL A 106 -4.29 -11.18 5.26
CA VAL A 106 -3.94 -12.61 5.15
C VAL A 106 -3.03 -13.02 6.29
N PHE A 107 -2.00 -12.24 6.55
CA PHE A 107 -1.05 -12.49 7.65
C PHE A 107 -1.75 -12.52 9.01
N PHE A 108 -2.60 -11.53 9.28
CA PHE A 108 -3.35 -11.43 10.53
C PHE A 108 -4.31 -12.60 10.75
N VAL A 109 -5.07 -12.98 9.72
CA VAL A 109 -6.00 -14.13 9.76
C VAL A 109 -5.25 -15.43 10.04
N ASN A 110 -4.11 -15.65 9.36
CA ASN A 110 -3.31 -16.85 9.57
C ASN A 110 -2.66 -16.87 10.96
N ILE A 111 -2.19 -15.74 11.48
CA ILE A 111 -1.67 -15.67 12.85
C ILE A 111 -2.77 -15.96 13.87
N LEU A 112 -3.96 -15.37 13.72
CA LEU A 112 -5.07 -15.66 14.63
C LEU A 112 -5.47 -17.14 14.59
N GLY A 113 -5.52 -17.73 13.40
CA GLY A 113 -5.76 -19.15 13.22
C GLY A 113 -4.68 -20.00 13.90
N ALA A 114 -3.41 -19.63 13.72
CA ALA A 114 -2.27 -20.32 14.33
C ALA A 114 -2.33 -20.25 15.86
N ILE A 115 -2.64 -19.08 16.44
CA ILE A 115 -2.79 -18.93 17.90
C ILE A 115 -3.85 -19.88 18.44
N PHE A 116 -4.98 -20.03 17.74
CA PHE A 116 -6.05 -20.94 18.17
C PHE A 116 -5.63 -22.41 18.02
N GLN A 117 -5.03 -22.77 16.89
CA GLN A 117 -4.59 -24.15 16.62
C GLN A 117 -3.42 -24.59 17.50
N PHE A 118 -2.62 -23.65 17.99
CA PHE A 118 -1.47 -23.91 18.87
C PHE A 118 -1.86 -24.65 20.16
N PHE A 119 -3.10 -24.51 20.63
CA PHE A 119 -3.58 -25.23 21.81
C PHE A 119 -3.97 -26.70 21.54
N PHE A 120 -4.17 -27.07 20.28
CA PHE A 120 -4.74 -28.37 19.90
C PHE A 120 -3.83 -29.23 19.02
N LYS A 121 -2.78 -28.64 18.44
CA LYS A 121 -1.89 -29.30 17.47
C LYS A 121 -0.41 -29.14 17.87
N VAL A 122 0.44 -29.97 17.27
CA VAL A 122 1.89 -29.86 17.47
C VAL A 122 2.40 -28.57 16.83
N TRP A 123 3.26 -27.82 17.54
CA TRP A 123 3.68 -26.47 17.13
C TRP A 123 4.28 -26.40 15.71
N TRP A 124 4.98 -27.43 15.25
CA TRP A 124 5.58 -27.45 13.91
C TRP A 124 4.51 -27.60 12.82
N GLU A 125 3.42 -28.32 13.08
CA GLU A 125 2.28 -28.43 12.17
C GLU A 125 1.59 -27.08 12.07
N VAL A 126 1.37 -26.43 13.21
CA VAL A 126 0.74 -25.11 13.29
C VAL A 126 1.59 -24.07 12.57
N LEU A 127 2.91 -24.09 12.76
CA LEU A 127 3.82 -23.16 12.10
C LEU A 127 3.90 -23.44 10.59
N GLY A 128 3.93 -24.71 10.18
CA GLY A 128 3.87 -25.11 8.78
C GLY A 128 2.57 -24.69 8.09
N GLU A 129 1.42 -24.94 8.72
CA GLU A 129 0.10 -24.52 8.25
C GLU A 129 0.01 -23.00 8.15
N MET A 130 0.48 -22.27 9.16
CA MET A 130 0.50 -20.81 9.17
C MET A 130 1.34 -20.23 8.01
N LEU A 131 2.59 -20.69 7.85
CA LEU A 131 3.47 -20.20 6.78
C LEU A 131 2.92 -20.54 5.40
N THR A 132 2.38 -21.75 5.24
CA THR A 132 1.77 -22.18 3.98
C THR A 132 0.52 -21.34 3.66
N GLY A 133 -0.33 -21.09 4.66
CA GLY A 133 -1.52 -20.26 4.52
C GLY A 133 -1.19 -18.80 4.20
N ILE A 134 -0.14 -18.24 4.81
CA ILE A 134 0.37 -16.90 4.47
C ILE A 134 0.88 -16.88 3.03
N TRP A 135 1.72 -17.85 2.65
CA TRP A 135 2.31 -17.89 1.31
C TRP A 135 1.25 -18.00 0.22
N ILE A 136 0.34 -18.97 0.35
CA ILE A 136 -0.76 -19.19 -0.61
C ILE A 136 -1.70 -17.98 -0.63
N GLY A 137 -2.10 -17.46 0.54
CA GLY A 137 -3.02 -16.33 0.63
C GLY A 137 -2.44 -15.05 0.03
N CYS A 138 -1.15 -14.78 0.24
CA CYS A 138 -0.45 -13.66 -0.38
C CYS A 138 -0.31 -13.86 -1.90
N LEU A 139 -0.01 -15.08 -2.37
CA LEU A 139 0.10 -15.37 -3.79
C LEU A 139 -1.25 -15.16 -4.51
N ILE A 140 -2.35 -15.69 -3.96
CA ILE A 140 -3.70 -15.50 -4.51
C ILE A 140 -4.06 -14.01 -4.53
N SER A 141 -3.82 -13.31 -3.42
CA SER A 141 -4.11 -11.88 -3.30
C SER A 141 -3.29 -11.06 -4.30
N ALA A 142 -2.01 -11.38 -4.50
CA ALA A 142 -1.18 -10.73 -5.49
C ALA A 142 -1.74 -10.90 -6.90
N VAL A 143 -2.06 -12.14 -7.31
CA VAL A 143 -2.61 -12.42 -8.65
C VAL A 143 -3.91 -11.66 -8.88
N VAL A 144 -4.87 -11.73 -7.94
CA VAL A 144 -6.19 -11.08 -8.08
C VAL A 144 -6.03 -9.55 -8.14
N ILE A 145 -5.24 -8.97 -7.24
CA ILE A 145 -5.03 -7.52 -7.20
C ILE A 145 -4.31 -7.05 -8.46
N THR A 146 -3.27 -7.77 -8.93
CA THR A 146 -2.57 -7.43 -10.17
C THR A 146 -3.53 -7.44 -11.37
N ILE A 147 -4.38 -8.45 -11.51
CA ILE A 147 -5.35 -8.52 -12.62
C ILE A 147 -6.29 -7.32 -12.61
N VAL A 148 -6.85 -6.98 -11.44
CA VAL A 148 -7.75 -5.83 -11.28
C VAL A 148 -7.05 -4.52 -11.64
N PHE A 149 -5.80 -4.33 -11.18
CA PHE A 149 -5.04 -3.11 -11.44
C PHE A 149 -4.57 -2.99 -12.89
N VAL A 150 -4.25 -4.10 -13.56
CA VAL A 150 -3.97 -4.11 -15.00
C VAL A 150 -5.22 -3.70 -15.78
N TYR A 151 -6.40 -4.21 -15.40
CA TYR A 151 -7.67 -3.78 -16.00
C TYR A 151 -7.91 -2.28 -15.82
N PHE A 152 -7.74 -1.77 -14.60
CA PHE A 152 -7.85 -0.33 -14.33
C PHE A 152 -6.84 0.51 -15.13
N SER A 153 -5.60 0.05 -15.23
CA SER A 153 -4.58 0.70 -16.03
C SER A 153 -4.92 0.72 -17.52
N MET A 154 -5.47 -0.36 -18.07
CA MET A 154 -5.87 -0.45 -19.49
C MET A 154 -7.06 0.45 -19.81
N GLU A 155 -8.00 0.55 -18.86
CA GLU A 155 -9.17 1.44 -19.00
C GLU A 155 -8.83 2.90 -18.66
N GLY A 156 -7.58 3.12 -18.23
CA GLY A 156 -7.00 4.43 -17.97
C GLY A 156 -7.43 5.02 -16.63
N PHE A 157 -7.94 4.26 -15.67
CA PHE A 157 -8.32 4.77 -14.33
C PHE A 157 -7.16 5.50 -13.66
N LEU A 158 -7.47 6.60 -12.98
CA LEU A 158 -6.54 7.32 -12.12
C LEU A 158 -7.00 7.21 -10.66
N PRO A 159 -6.10 7.43 -9.69
CA PRO A 159 -6.43 7.36 -8.27
C PRO A 159 -7.65 8.22 -7.84
N GLU A 160 -7.90 9.34 -8.54
CA GLU A 160 -9.03 10.25 -8.30
C GLU A 160 -10.41 9.69 -8.64
N ASP A 161 -10.48 8.81 -9.62
CA ASP A 161 -11.78 8.34 -10.14
C ASP A 161 -12.45 7.35 -9.20
N PHE A 162 -11.70 6.84 -8.20
CA PHE A 162 -12.23 6.04 -7.11
C PHE A 162 -12.96 6.88 -6.05
N GLY A 163 -12.93 8.21 -6.17
CA GLY A 163 -13.65 9.15 -5.30
C GLY A 163 -13.09 9.25 -3.87
N ILE A 164 -13.72 10.09 -3.06
CA ILE A 164 -13.42 10.19 -1.63
C ILE A 164 -14.18 9.06 -0.95
N ILE A 165 -13.46 8.02 -0.54
CA ILE A 165 -14.05 6.92 0.23
C ILE A 165 -14.58 7.50 1.56
N PRO A 166 -15.80 7.14 1.99
CA PRO A 166 -16.36 7.64 3.23
C PRO A 166 -15.35 7.47 4.38
N LYS A 167 -15.13 8.51 5.19
CA LYS A 167 -14.16 8.52 6.32
C LYS A 167 -14.26 7.30 7.26
N ARG A 168 -15.42 6.64 7.29
CA ARG A 168 -15.69 5.44 8.09
C ARG A 168 -15.09 4.16 7.47
N LEU A 169 -15.06 4.05 6.14
CA LEU A 169 -14.41 2.97 5.39
C LEU A 169 -12.92 3.24 5.19
N ALA A 170 -12.47 4.51 5.27
CA ALA A 170 -11.05 4.89 5.26
C ALA A 170 -10.25 4.36 6.47
N ILE A 171 -10.93 3.88 7.52
CA ILE A 171 -10.31 3.17 8.65
C ILE A 171 -9.96 1.72 8.27
N LEU A 172 -10.77 1.12 7.39
CA LEU A 172 -10.65 -0.28 6.95
C LEU A 172 -9.91 -0.43 5.62
N PHE A 173 -9.82 0.62 4.81
CA PHE A 173 -9.13 0.61 3.53
C PHE A 173 -8.06 1.71 3.48
N PRO A 174 -6.82 1.43 3.02
CA PRO A 174 -5.68 2.35 3.06
C PRO A 174 -5.74 3.43 1.96
N PHE A 175 -6.93 3.74 1.46
CA PHE A 175 -7.19 4.63 0.33
C PHE A 175 -7.35 6.11 0.75
N ASN A 176 -6.78 6.51 1.89
CA ASN A 176 -6.95 7.85 2.40
C ASN A 176 -6.06 8.81 1.59
N PHE A 177 -6.63 9.45 0.58
CA PHE A 177 -6.03 10.64 -0.01
C PHE A 177 -6.12 11.77 1.01
N ASN A 178 -5.02 12.48 1.25
CA ASN A 178 -5.12 13.80 1.85
C ASN A 178 -5.89 14.70 0.86
N GLU A 179 -6.75 15.61 1.34
CA GLU A 179 -7.51 16.51 0.46
C GLU A 179 -6.60 17.26 -0.53
N GLU A 180 -5.40 17.63 -0.09
CA GLU A 180 -4.31 18.16 -0.93
C GLU A 180 -3.88 17.23 -2.06
N GLN A 181 -3.67 15.93 -1.81
CA GLN A 181 -3.23 14.98 -2.84
C GLN A 181 -4.31 14.75 -3.89
N LEU A 182 -5.57 14.81 -3.48
CA LEU A 182 -6.73 14.68 -4.37
C LEU A 182 -6.93 15.95 -5.21
N GLU A 183 -6.65 17.13 -4.65
CA GLU A 183 -6.60 18.41 -5.35
C GLU A 183 -5.46 18.44 -6.37
N GLU A 184 -4.25 18.05 -5.99
CA GLU A 184 -3.09 17.99 -6.89
C GLU A 184 -3.34 17.05 -8.07
N SER A 185 -3.90 15.87 -7.79
CA SER A 185 -4.21 14.91 -8.83
C SER A 185 -5.35 15.45 -9.74
N LYS A 186 -6.38 16.09 -9.18
CA LYS A 186 -7.43 16.78 -9.98
C LYS A 186 -6.85 17.85 -10.89
N ILE A 187 -5.90 18.63 -10.41
CA ILE A 187 -5.19 19.65 -11.20
C ILE A 187 -4.39 18.98 -12.31
N TYR A 188 -3.65 17.92 -12.00
CA TYR A 188 -2.91 17.12 -12.97
C TYR A 188 -3.82 16.52 -14.05
N THR A 189 -4.97 15.97 -13.66
CA THR A 189 -5.96 15.40 -14.58
C THR A 189 -6.58 16.48 -15.46
N LYS A 190 -6.92 17.65 -14.92
CA LYS A 190 -7.38 18.80 -15.72
C LYS A 190 -6.31 19.24 -16.73
N GLN A 191 -5.05 19.32 -16.31
CA GLN A 191 -3.93 19.64 -17.20
C GLN A 191 -3.76 18.57 -18.28
N LYS A 192 -3.81 17.28 -17.95
CA LYS A 192 -3.71 16.19 -18.92
C LYS A 192 -4.89 16.13 -19.89
N ILE A 193 -6.10 16.45 -19.44
CA ILE A 193 -7.28 16.56 -20.31
C ILE A 193 -7.13 17.76 -21.24
N GLN A 194 -6.64 18.90 -20.74
CA GLN A 194 -6.34 20.06 -21.58
C GLN A 194 -5.21 19.76 -22.57
N GLU A 195 -4.12 19.11 -22.14
CA GLU A 195 -3.06 18.63 -23.02
C GLU A 195 -3.60 17.65 -24.05
N ALA A 196 -4.52 16.74 -23.70
CA ALA A 196 -5.13 15.82 -24.66
C ALA A 196 -6.07 16.54 -25.65
N LYS A 197 -6.78 17.59 -25.21
CA LYS A 197 -7.57 18.47 -26.08
C LYS A 197 -6.66 19.25 -27.02
N VAL A 198 -5.63 19.89 -26.51
CA VAL A 198 -4.62 20.63 -27.28
C VAL A 198 -3.89 19.68 -28.23
N LEU A 199 -3.44 18.50 -27.79
CA LEU A 199 -2.82 17.48 -28.66
C LEU A 199 -3.78 16.98 -29.74
N ARG A 200 -5.10 16.95 -29.48
CA ARG A 200 -6.10 16.58 -30.48
C ARG A 200 -6.30 17.71 -31.49
N GLU A 201 -6.41 18.95 -31.02
CA GLU A 201 -6.46 20.14 -31.86
C GLU A 201 -5.18 20.30 -32.68
N GLU A 202 -4.01 20.08 -32.08
CA GLU A 202 -2.70 20.04 -32.69
C GLU A 202 -2.54 18.86 -33.63
N LYS A 203 -3.11 17.68 -33.37
CA LYS A 203 -3.09 16.57 -34.36
C LYS A 203 -4.02 16.83 -35.53
N MET A 204 -5.15 17.49 -35.31
CA MET A 204 -6.04 17.92 -36.39
C MET A 204 -5.43 19.07 -37.19
N ALA A 205 -4.76 20.01 -36.53
CA ALA A 205 -4.02 21.10 -37.13
C ALA A 205 -2.75 20.58 -37.83
N ALA A 206 -2.00 19.67 -37.22
CA ALA A 206 -0.84 19.01 -37.80
C ALA A 206 -1.24 18.06 -38.92
N PHE A 207 -2.40 17.41 -38.94
CA PHE A 207 -2.86 16.74 -40.16
C PHE A 207 -3.10 17.73 -41.30
N LYS A 208 -3.64 18.92 -41.00
CA LYS A 208 -3.77 20.05 -41.93
C LYS A 208 -2.42 20.71 -42.29
N TYR A 209 -1.40 20.60 -41.42
CA TYR A 209 -0.11 21.30 -41.54
C TYR A 209 1.06 20.39 -41.95
N HIS A 210 1.00 19.07 -41.75
CA HIS A 210 2.05 18.08 -42.08
C HIS A 210 2.10 17.74 -43.58
N VAL A 211 1.10 18.19 -44.35
CA VAL A 211 1.16 18.34 -45.81
C VAL A 211 1.98 19.59 -46.23
N LYS A 212 2.14 20.56 -45.32
CA LYS A 212 2.77 21.88 -45.57
C LYS A 212 4.13 22.07 -44.86
N GLU A 213 4.40 21.33 -43.80
CA GLU A 213 5.55 21.49 -42.90
C GLU A 213 6.26 20.14 -42.67
N LYS A 214 6.54 19.42 -43.75
CA LYS A 214 7.70 18.51 -43.79
C LYS A 214 8.96 19.21 -44.29
N MET A 215 8.90 20.54 -44.46
CA MET A 215 9.94 21.35 -45.10
C MET A 215 10.79 22.21 -44.14
N LEU A 216 10.45 22.44 -42.86
CA LEU A 216 11.10 23.55 -42.12
C LEU A 216 11.67 23.31 -40.70
N GLU A 217 11.23 22.36 -39.87
CA GLU A 217 11.56 22.44 -38.44
C GLU A 217 12.49 21.35 -37.88
N THR A 218 13.57 21.05 -38.59
CA THR A 218 14.70 20.25 -38.06
C THR A 218 15.76 21.11 -37.35
N LYS A 219 15.46 22.35 -36.92
CA LYS A 219 16.49 23.30 -36.43
C LYS A 219 16.26 23.95 -35.05
N ALA A 220 15.18 23.67 -34.33
CA ALA A 220 14.91 24.34 -33.03
C ALA A 220 15.18 23.51 -31.76
N ILE A 221 15.43 22.19 -31.88
CA ILE A 221 15.40 21.24 -30.75
C ILE A 221 16.65 21.27 -29.85
N GLU A 222 17.70 22.02 -30.17
CA GLU A 222 18.95 21.99 -29.38
C GLU A 222 19.08 23.06 -28.28
N LYS A 223 18.26 24.11 -28.25
CA LYS A 223 18.42 25.20 -27.25
C LYS A 223 17.61 25.02 -25.96
N GLU A 224 16.59 24.16 -25.96
CA GLU A 224 15.69 24.01 -24.81
C GLU A 224 16.22 23.02 -23.75
N LYS A 225 17.06 22.05 -24.18
CA LYS A 225 17.63 21.00 -23.30
C LYS A 225 18.67 21.51 -22.28
N LEU A 226 19.16 22.74 -22.43
CA LEU A 226 20.22 23.32 -21.57
C LEU A 226 19.67 24.15 -20.39
N ALA A 227 18.41 24.60 -20.46
CA ALA A 227 17.75 25.34 -19.38
C ALA A 227 17.15 24.41 -18.31
N ALA A 228 16.61 23.26 -18.71
CA ALA A 228 16.00 22.27 -17.82
C ALA A 228 16.99 21.64 -16.82
N ALA A 229 18.28 21.55 -17.17
CA ALA A 229 19.31 20.94 -16.32
C ALA A 229 19.75 21.80 -15.12
N LYS A 230 19.55 23.14 -15.17
CA LYS A 230 19.94 24.05 -14.08
C LYS A 230 18.88 24.19 -12.99
N VAL A 231 17.60 23.97 -13.33
CA VAL A 231 16.47 24.01 -12.37
C VAL A 231 16.47 22.76 -11.48
N LEU A 232 16.80 21.60 -12.07
CA LEU A 232 16.81 20.29 -11.39
C LEU A 232 17.89 20.15 -10.30
N ARG A 233 18.95 20.98 -10.34
CA ARG A 233 20.03 21.00 -9.33
C ARG A 233 19.70 21.82 -8.08
N LYS A 234 18.86 22.86 -8.18
CA LYS A 234 18.46 23.68 -7.03
C LYS A 234 17.40 22.98 -6.18
N GLN A 235 16.48 22.23 -6.81
CA GLN A 235 15.45 21.44 -6.10
C GLN A 235 16.04 20.33 -5.22
N LYS A 236 17.09 19.63 -5.67
CA LYS A 236 17.72 18.53 -4.90
C LYS A 236 18.46 18.99 -3.62
N VAL A 237 18.87 20.26 -3.54
CA VAL A 237 19.59 20.82 -2.38
C VAL A 237 18.63 21.28 -1.28
N GLU A 238 17.44 21.78 -1.65
CA GLU A 238 16.38 22.11 -0.68
C GLU A 238 15.71 20.85 -0.11
N GLU A 239 15.51 19.82 -0.94
CA GLU A 239 14.96 18.53 -0.51
C GLU A 239 15.86 17.83 0.55
N ALA A 240 17.18 18.05 0.48
CA ALA A 240 18.13 17.54 1.47
C ALA A 240 18.14 18.33 2.79
N LYS A 241 17.79 19.63 2.77
CA LYS A 241 17.62 20.44 3.98
C LYS A 241 16.29 20.11 4.68
N LEU A 242 15.21 19.90 3.93
CA LEU A 242 13.91 19.48 4.47
C LEU A 242 14.00 18.12 5.19
N LYS A 243 14.75 17.15 4.64
CA LYS A 243 15.01 15.84 5.28
C LYS A 243 15.73 15.92 6.62
N ARG A 244 16.51 16.98 6.89
CA ARG A 244 17.21 17.18 8.17
C ARG A 244 16.31 17.78 9.25
N GLU A 245 15.27 18.52 8.89
CA GLU A 245 14.30 19.06 9.85
C GLU A 245 13.23 18.04 10.23
N ILE A 246 12.80 17.19 9.29
CA ILE A 246 11.85 16.09 9.53
C ILE A 246 12.40 15.06 10.54
N GLY A 247 13.73 14.88 10.63
CA GLY A 247 14.35 13.95 11.59
C GLY A 247 14.16 14.31 13.07
N LYS A 248 13.78 15.56 13.39
CA LYS A 248 13.59 16.02 14.78
C LYS A 248 12.18 15.80 15.33
N THR A 249 11.21 15.47 14.47
CA THR A 249 9.80 15.29 14.85
C THR A 249 9.34 13.84 14.79
N GLN A 250 10.20 12.90 14.39
CA GLN A 250 9.81 11.48 14.26
C GLN A 250 9.78 10.76 15.62
N PRO A 251 8.65 10.12 15.97
CA PRO A 251 8.43 9.53 17.29
C PRO A 251 9.16 8.19 17.52
N VAL A 252 9.62 7.52 16.45
CA VAL A 252 10.34 6.22 16.51
C VAL A 252 11.54 6.31 15.58
N THR A 253 12.71 5.89 16.03
CA THR A 253 13.91 5.89 15.20
C THR A 253 13.99 4.63 14.36
N ILE A 254 14.49 4.74 13.12
CA ILE A 254 14.78 3.59 12.26
C ILE A 254 15.67 2.58 13.01
N GLY A 255 16.64 3.06 13.79
CA GLY A 255 17.53 2.22 14.60
C GLY A 255 16.78 1.38 15.64
N GLU A 256 15.72 1.90 16.26
CA GLU A 256 14.91 1.14 17.20
C GLU A 256 14.10 0.03 16.52
N LEU A 257 13.52 0.31 15.36
CA LEU A 257 12.79 -0.67 14.57
C LEU A 257 13.71 -1.78 14.06
N ILE A 258 14.90 -1.42 13.56
CA ILE A 258 15.92 -2.39 13.13
C ILE A 258 16.36 -3.25 14.31
N PHE A 259 16.71 -2.63 15.44
CA PHE A 259 17.15 -3.36 16.63
C PHE A 259 16.07 -4.30 17.15
N GLY A 260 14.83 -3.83 17.29
CA GLY A 260 13.70 -4.66 17.74
C GLY A 260 13.41 -5.82 16.79
N THR A 261 13.53 -5.59 15.48
CA THR A 261 13.39 -6.64 14.46
C THR A 261 14.49 -7.69 14.61
N SER A 262 15.75 -7.28 14.62
CA SER A 262 16.89 -8.20 14.71
C SER A 262 16.91 -8.96 16.03
N ALA A 263 16.68 -8.26 17.15
CA ALA A 263 16.70 -8.87 18.48
C ALA A 263 15.54 -9.85 18.65
N GLY A 264 14.31 -9.47 18.28
CA GLY A 264 13.14 -10.34 18.42
C GLY A 264 13.24 -11.60 17.55
N ILE A 265 13.68 -11.46 16.30
CA ILE A 265 13.81 -12.60 15.39
C ILE A 265 14.94 -13.53 15.84
N ILE A 266 16.14 -13.01 16.08
CA ILE A 266 17.31 -13.82 16.43
C ILE A 266 17.11 -14.48 17.79
N PHE A 267 16.70 -13.72 18.80
CA PHE A 267 16.51 -14.24 20.14
C PHE A 267 15.33 -15.22 20.22
N GLY A 268 14.21 -14.90 19.53
CA GLY A 268 13.08 -15.81 19.40
C GLY A 268 13.48 -17.14 18.77
N LEU A 269 14.25 -17.12 17.68
CA LEU A 269 14.76 -18.34 17.04
C LEU A 269 15.70 -19.13 17.95
N ILE A 270 16.59 -18.48 18.70
CA ILE A 270 17.47 -19.17 19.67
C ILE A 270 16.64 -19.91 20.73
N LEU A 271 15.55 -19.30 21.21
CA LEU A 271 14.66 -19.91 22.21
C LEU A 271 13.77 -21.03 21.64
N ILE A 272 13.47 -21.01 20.35
CA ILE A 272 12.73 -22.08 19.66
C ILE A 272 13.64 -23.27 19.35
N ILE A 273 14.83 -23.00 18.79
CA ILE A 273 15.80 -24.03 18.40
C ILE A 273 16.44 -24.68 19.61
N GLN A 274 16.66 -23.90 20.68
CA GLN A 274 17.24 -24.35 21.95
C GLN A 274 18.54 -25.15 21.76
N PRO A 275 19.61 -24.54 21.22
CA PRO A 275 20.88 -25.24 21.03
C PRO A 275 21.47 -25.78 22.35
N PHE A 276 21.04 -25.22 23.49
CA PHE A 276 21.42 -25.64 24.83
C PHE A 276 20.63 -26.85 25.36
N ALA A 277 19.55 -27.29 24.70
CA ALA A 277 18.77 -28.45 25.13
C ALA A 277 19.61 -29.75 25.15
N VAL A 278 20.66 -29.83 24.32
CA VAL A 278 21.60 -30.96 24.25
C VAL A 278 22.35 -31.19 25.56
N THR A 279 22.45 -30.17 26.42
CA THR A 279 23.17 -30.27 27.70
C THR A 279 22.46 -31.14 28.74
N GLY A 280 21.15 -31.42 28.57
CA GLY A 280 20.35 -32.17 29.54
C GLY A 280 20.15 -31.48 30.89
N LEU A 281 20.60 -30.23 31.03
CA LEU A 281 20.54 -29.46 32.28
C LEU A 281 19.13 -28.93 32.58
N MET A 282 18.24 -28.94 31.60
CA MET A 282 16.92 -28.32 31.65
C MET A 282 15.83 -29.39 31.58
N GLN A 283 14.79 -29.28 32.40
CA GLN A 283 13.60 -30.13 32.31
C GLN A 283 12.87 -29.91 30.99
N GLN A 284 12.31 -30.99 30.43
CA GLN A 284 11.58 -30.96 29.17
C GLN A 284 10.41 -29.97 29.18
N ALA A 285 9.64 -29.92 30.28
CA ALA A 285 8.51 -29.01 30.42
C ALA A 285 8.94 -27.52 30.39
N PHE A 286 10.10 -27.19 30.98
CA PHE A 286 10.67 -25.86 30.90
C PHE A 286 11.16 -25.51 29.49
N LEU A 287 11.77 -26.48 28.80
CA LEU A 287 12.14 -26.31 27.40
C LEU A 287 10.92 -26.04 26.54
N ASP A 288 9.81 -26.75 26.73
CA ASP A 288 8.60 -26.51 25.97
C ASP A 288 7.96 -25.15 26.29
N TRP A 289 8.02 -24.70 27.54
CA TRP A 289 7.66 -23.32 27.92
C TRP A 289 8.55 -22.27 27.23
N LEU A 290 9.87 -22.47 27.22
CA LEU A 290 10.82 -21.58 26.54
C LEU A 290 10.58 -21.53 25.03
N LYS A 291 10.18 -22.63 24.39
CA LYS A 291 9.81 -22.64 22.96
C LYS A 291 8.59 -21.77 22.70
N MET A 292 7.56 -21.87 23.54
CA MET A 292 6.37 -21.02 23.44
C MET A 292 6.73 -19.54 23.60
N MET A 293 7.56 -19.21 24.59
CA MET A 293 8.08 -17.84 24.75
C MET A 293 8.90 -17.37 23.55
N GLY A 294 9.77 -18.23 23.03
CA GLY A 294 10.57 -17.96 21.84
C GLY A 294 9.72 -17.66 20.62
N PHE A 295 8.65 -18.43 20.42
CA PHE A 295 7.67 -18.17 19.37
C PHE A 295 7.00 -16.81 19.54
N LEU A 296 6.59 -16.46 20.76
CA LEU A 296 5.97 -15.16 20.99
C LEU A 296 6.92 -13.99 20.70
N ILE A 297 8.17 -14.11 21.15
CA ILE A 297 9.21 -13.11 20.91
C ILE A 297 9.54 -13.00 19.41
N PHE A 298 9.58 -14.12 18.71
CA PHE A 298 9.80 -14.17 17.26
C PHE A 298 8.70 -13.41 16.50
N VAL A 299 7.43 -13.67 16.80
CA VAL A 299 6.30 -12.96 16.17
C VAL A 299 6.32 -11.47 16.51
N SER A 300 6.70 -11.08 17.73
CA SER A 300 6.93 -9.68 18.09
C SER A 300 8.03 -9.01 17.25
N GLY A 301 9.11 -9.76 16.97
CA GLY A 301 10.16 -9.36 16.02
C GLY A 301 9.61 -9.15 14.60
N LEU A 302 8.73 -10.04 14.13
CA LEU A 302 8.06 -9.89 12.83
C LEU A 302 7.15 -8.65 12.78
N PHE A 303 6.42 -8.34 13.85
CA PHE A 303 5.65 -7.09 13.89
C PHE A 303 6.55 -5.85 13.80
N SER A 304 7.72 -5.88 14.41
CA SER A 304 8.71 -4.80 14.29
C SER A 304 9.24 -4.68 12.85
N LEU A 305 9.41 -5.80 12.15
CA LEU A 305 9.79 -5.83 10.73
C LEU A 305 8.70 -5.22 9.85
N VAL A 306 7.44 -5.59 10.08
CA VAL A 306 6.31 -5.02 9.33
C VAL A 306 6.21 -3.50 9.56
N ARG A 307 6.40 -3.06 10.81
CA ARG A 307 6.48 -1.63 11.14
C ARG A 307 7.65 -0.93 10.45
N LEU A 308 8.79 -1.60 10.26
CA LEU A 308 9.92 -1.05 9.52
C LEU A 308 9.55 -0.86 8.04
N VAL A 309 8.88 -1.85 7.43
CA VAL A 309 8.42 -1.80 6.02
C VAL A 309 7.37 -0.71 5.78
N ILE A 310 6.44 -0.53 6.73
CA ILE A 310 5.41 0.54 6.69
C ILE A 310 6.05 1.94 6.64
N GLY A 311 7.28 2.07 7.13
CA GLY A 311 8.01 3.32 7.17
C GLY A 311 7.67 4.16 8.40
N VAL A 312 8.67 4.90 8.88
CA VAL A 312 8.57 5.73 10.09
C VAL A 312 7.65 6.94 9.87
N SER A 313 7.48 7.38 8.62
CA SER A 313 6.63 8.52 8.25
C SER A 313 5.13 8.22 8.27
N ASN A 314 4.71 6.95 8.29
CA ASN A 314 3.30 6.59 8.30
C ASN A 314 2.76 6.46 9.73
N TYR A 315 2.37 7.59 10.31
CA TYR A 315 1.91 7.69 11.70
C TYR A 315 0.72 6.77 12.03
N THR A 316 -0.28 6.70 11.15
CA THR A 316 -1.46 5.86 11.35
C THR A 316 -1.08 4.38 11.34
N GLY A 317 -0.25 3.96 10.38
CA GLY A 317 0.24 2.58 10.30
C GLY A 317 1.05 2.19 11.54
N GLN A 318 1.95 3.06 12.00
CA GLN A 318 2.71 2.83 13.23
C GLN A 318 1.80 2.73 14.47
N GLN A 319 0.78 3.59 14.58
CA GLN A 319 -0.14 3.57 15.71
C GLN A 319 -0.99 2.29 15.74
N VAL A 320 -1.53 1.87 14.60
CA VAL A 320 -2.31 0.63 14.48
C VAL A 320 -1.46 -0.57 14.88
N PHE A 321 -0.24 -0.67 14.37
CA PHE A 321 0.66 -1.78 14.72
C PHE A 321 1.15 -1.73 16.17
N LEU A 322 1.28 -0.55 16.79
CA LEU A 322 1.54 -0.44 18.22
C LEU A 322 0.37 -0.96 19.05
N VAL A 323 -0.87 -0.68 18.65
CA VAL A 323 -2.08 -1.21 19.33
C VAL A 323 -2.18 -2.72 19.14
N ILE A 324 -1.99 -3.23 17.92
CA ILE A 324 -1.96 -4.67 17.65
C ILE A 324 -0.87 -5.34 18.47
N GLY A 325 0.35 -4.78 18.48
CA GLY A 325 1.45 -5.28 19.30
C GLY A 325 1.16 -5.26 20.80
N ALA A 326 0.46 -4.23 21.30
CA ALA A 326 0.05 -4.16 22.70
C ALA A 326 -1.00 -5.23 23.05
N ILE A 327 -1.99 -5.47 22.18
CA ILE A 327 -2.97 -6.55 22.34
C ILE A 327 -2.26 -7.91 22.29
N TYR A 328 -1.35 -8.08 21.33
CA TYR A 328 -0.54 -9.29 21.21
C TYR A 328 0.28 -9.57 22.47
N ASN A 329 0.84 -8.53 23.11
CA ASN A 329 1.59 -8.71 24.36
C ASN A 329 0.72 -9.26 25.51
N LEU A 330 -0.62 -9.21 25.43
CA LEU A 330 -1.48 -9.89 26.40
C LEU A 330 -1.32 -11.42 26.33
N ALA A 331 -0.88 -11.98 25.20
CA ALA A 331 -0.60 -13.40 25.04
C ALA A 331 0.55 -13.89 25.95
N TYR A 332 1.43 -12.99 26.42
CA TYR A 332 2.44 -13.36 27.42
C TYR A 332 1.82 -13.64 28.79
N ILE A 333 0.67 -13.05 29.13
CA ILE A 333 0.06 -13.17 30.47
C ILE A 333 -0.34 -14.62 30.79
N PRO A 334 -1.10 -15.34 29.93
CA PRO A 334 -1.38 -16.75 30.19
C PRO A 334 -0.13 -17.61 30.31
N LEU A 335 0.92 -17.31 29.52
CA LEU A 335 2.17 -18.06 29.57
C LEU A 335 2.94 -17.86 30.88
N PHE A 336 2.89 -16.66 31.44
CA PHE A 336 3.42 -16.36 32.78
C PHE A 336 2.59 -16.99 33.89
N VAL A 337 1.26 -16.96 33.77
CA VAL A 337 0.36 -17.61 34.74
C VAL A 337 0.63 -19.12 34.75
N LEU A 338 0.83 -19.74 33.59
CA LEU A 338 1.19 -21.15 33.47
C LEU A 338 2.53 -21.45 34.16
N LEU A 339 3.55 -20.59 33.95
CA LEU A 339 4.85 -20.73 34.60
C LEU A 339 4.74 -20.67 36.14
N ILE A 340 3.98 -19.69 36.66
CA ILE A 340 3.80 -19.49 38.11
C ILE A 340 2.99 -20.63 38.73
N ASN A 341 2.02 -21.19 38.00
CA ASN A 341 1.17 -22.26 38.48
C ASN A 341 1.80 -23.65 38.37
N GLN A 342 3.01 -23.76 37.78
CA GLN A 342 3.74 -25.01 37.63
C GLN A 342 5.10 -24.93 38.36
N PRO A 343 5.12 -25.16 39.69
CA PRO A 343 6.33 -25.03 40.50
C PRO A 343 7.41 -26.04 40.10
N GLU A 344 7.06 -27.12 39.41
CA GLU A 344 8.01 -28.09 38.84
C GLU A 344 8.82 -27.49 37.69
N ILE A 345 8.23 -26.57 36.93
CA ILE A 345 8.87 -25.84 35.82
C ILE A 345 9.66 -24.63 36.34
N PHE A 346 9.15 -23.98 37.39
CA PHE A 346 9.76 -22.77 37.95
C PHE A 346 9.74 -22.75 39.48
N PRO A 347 10.92 -22.76 40.14
CA PRO A 347 11.03 -22.85 41.60
C PRO A 347 10.65 -21.57 42.36
N ILE A 348 9.90 -20.63 41.78
CA ILE A 348 9.34 -19.50 42.54
C ILE A 348 7.93 -19.87 42.97
N SER A 349 7.85 -20.66 44.03
CA SER A 349 6.65 -20.62 44.85
C SER A 349 6.75 -19.40 45.74
N LEU A 350 6.01 -18.34 45.41
CA LEU A 350 5.82 -17.17 46.29
C LEU A 350 5.24 -17.55 47.66
N PHE A 351 4.74 -18.79 47.83
CA PHE A 351 3.99 -19.23 49.01
C PHE A 351 4.47 -20.54 49.67
N SER A 352 5.39 -21.32 49.08
CA SER A 352 5.73 -22.68 49.57
C SER A 352 7.22 -23.02 49.62
N GLY A 353 8.12 -22.04 49.47
CA GLY A 353 9.55 -22.25 49.78
C GLY A 353 10.35 -23.14 48.82
N GLY A 354 9.85 -23.39 47.60
CA GLY A 354 10.69 -23.73 46.45
C GLY A 354 11.52 -25.02 46.54
N ASN A 355 10.93 -26.17 46.90
CA ASN A 355 11.60 -27.46 46.73
C ASN A 355 11.14 -28.16 45.44
N ILE A 356 12.01 -28.20 44.43
CA ILE A 356 11.88 -29.09 43.27
C ILE A 356 12.88 -30.25 43.47
N PRO A 357 12.47 -31.52 43.37
CA PRO A 357 13.38 -32.67 43.51
C PRO A 357 14.53 -32.69 42.49
N ALA A 358 14.34 -32.05 41.34
CA ALA A 358 15.27 -32.06 40.20
C ALA A 358 16.27 -30.89 40.16
N ILE A 359 16.07 -29.83 40.96
CA ILE A 359 17.02 -28.71 41.06
C ILE A 359 17.53 -28.67 42.49
N PRO A 360 18.84 -28.83 42.74
CA PRO A 360 19.39 -28.74 44.08
C PRO A 360 18.94 -27.42 44.71
N ALA A 361 18.33 -27.48 45.89
CA ALA A 361 17.94 -26.30 46.68
C ALA A 361 19.15 -25.47 47.16
N ASP A 362 20.36 -25.85 46.73
CA ASP A 362 21.60 -25.15 46.96
C ASP A 362 21.73 -23.97 45.98
N PRO A 363 21.62 -22.71 46.46
CA PRO A 363 21.75 -21.52 45.63
C PRO A 363 23.16 -21.33 45.05
N THR A 364 24.15 -22.12 45.47
CA THR A 364 25.50 -22.14 44.87
C THR A 364 25.57 -23.03 43.62
N ASN A 365 24.53 -23.82 43.33
CA ASN A 365 24.51 -24.69 42.18
C ASN A 365 24.38 -23.89 40.88
N ILE A 366 25.33 -24.09 39.95
CA ILE A 366 25.36 -23.38 38.67
C ILE A 366 24.09 -23.57 37.83
N ILE A 367 23.41 -24.72 37.95
CA ILE A 367 22.15 -25.02 37.24
C ILE A 367 21.04 -24.12 37.77
N PHE A 368 20.91 -23.98 39.08
CA PHE A 368 19.94 -23.08 39.71
C PHE A 368 20.20 -21.62 39.31
N ILE A 369 21.46 -21.19 39.35
CA ILE A 369 21.89 -19.84 38.97
C ILE A 369 21.52 -19.55 37.51
N VAL A 370 21.87 -20.44 36.57
CA VAL A 370 21.57 -20.25 35.14
C VAL A 370 20.06 -20.20 34.90
N TYR A 371 19.29 -21.12 35.50
CA TYR A 371 17.82 -21.14 35.39
C TYR A 371 17.20 -19.82 35.85
N PHE A 372 17.58 -19.38 37.06
CA PHE A 372 17.01 -18.20 37.70
C PHE A 372 17.32 -16.92 36.91
N TRP A 373 18.57 -16.74 36.48
CA TRP A 373 18.98 -15.54 35.75
C TRP A 373 18.45 -15.46 34.32
N VAL A 374 18.33 -16.59 33.61
CA VAL A 374 17.73 -16.63 32.27
C VAL A 374 16.26 -16.20 32.33
N ILE A 375 15.51 -16.71 33.31
CA ILE A 375 14.08 -16.39 33.45
C ILE A 375 13.90 -14.93 33.90
N ILE A 376 14.71 -14.44 34.84
CA ILE A 376 14.70 -13.02 35.23
C ILE A 376 15.01 -12.12 34.04
N ALA A 377 16.01 -12.46 33.22
CA ALA A 377 16.35 -11.68 32.04
C ALA A 377 15.18 -11.65 31.03
N ILE A 378 14.47 -12.77 30.84
CA ILE A 378 13.28 -12.84 29.98
C ILE A 378 12.14 -11.98 30.56
N ILE A 379 11.86 -12.10 31.86
CA ILE A 379 10.81 -11.32 32.54
C ILE A 379 11.11 -9.82 32.46
N LEU A 380 12.33 -9.39 32.81
CA LEU A 380 12.74 -8.00 32.75
C LEU A 380 12.72 -7.46 31.33
N GLY A 381 13.15 -8.25 30.34
CA GLY A 381 13.09 -7.90 28.94
C GLY A 381 11.65 -7.66 28.45
N ILE A 382 10.72 -8.52 28.84
CA ILE A 382 9.31 -8.40 28.45
C ILE A 382 8.64 -7.23 29.16
N MET A 383 8.83 -7.09 30.47
CA MET A 383 8.28 -5.95 31.22
C MET A 383 8.83 -4.62 30.69
N GLY A 384 10.14 -4.54 30.45
CA GLY A 384 10.78 -3.35 29.86
C GLY A 384 10.23 -3.03 28.48
N GLY A 385 10.04 -4.04 27.62
CA GLY A 385 9.44 -3.90 26.30
C GLY A 385 7.97 -3.44 26.33
N MET A 386 7.17 -4.02 27.23
CA MET A 386 5.76 -3.65 27.41
C MET A 386 5.63 -2.20 27.91
N ILE A 387 6.36 -1.83 28.96
CA ILE A 387 6.36 -0.47 29.51
C ILE A 387 6.80 0.53 28.44
N GLY A 388 7.89 0.24 27.71
CA GLY A 388 8.37 1.08 26.62
C GLY A 388 7.32 1.30 25.52
N ASN A 389 6.58 0.26 25.14
CA ASN A 389 5.51 0.36 24.14
C ASN A 389 4.31 1.18 24.64
N PHE A 390 3.89 1.00 25.90
CA PHE A 390 2.82 1.80 26.51
C PHE A 390 3.16 3.30 26.61
N PHE A 391 4.38 3.64 27.03
CA PHE A 391 4.84 5.04 27.07
C PHE A 391 4.84 5.68 25.68
N LYS A 392 5.22 4.92 24.64
CA LYS A 392 5.18 5.41 23.25
C LYS A 392 3.77 5.67 22.79
N VAL A 393 2.83 4.74 23.01
CA VAL A 393 1.41 4.92 22.65
C VAL A 393 0.86 6.22 23.29
N GLY A 394 1.19 6.49 24.55
CA GLY A 394 0.84 7.75 25.21
C GLY A 394 1.45 9.00 24.56
N LYS A 395 2.71 8.93 24.12
CA LYS A 395 3.37 10.01 23.36
C LYS A 395 2.70 10.25 22.00
N TYR A 396 2.31 9.19 21.29
CA TYR A 396 1.57 9.27 20.02
C TYR A 396 0.21 9.94 20.17
N SER A 397 -0.53 9.64 21.24
CA SER A 397 -1.81 10.29 21.51
C SER A 397 -1.69 11.80 21.79
N LYS A 398 -0.55 12.26 22.33
CA LYS A 398 -0.31 13.70 22.59
C LYS A 398 0.09 14.45 21.31
N LEU A 399 0.91 13.84 20.45
CA LEU A 399 1.31 14.44 19.17
C LEU A 399 0.13 14.62 18.21
N LYS A 400 -0.83 13.67 18.19
CA LYS A 400 -2.07 13.79 17.41
C LYS A 400 -3.03 14.89 17.91
N LYS A 401 -2.81 15.47 19.09
CA LYS A 401 -3.58 16.63 19.59
C LYS A 401 -2.93 17.97 19.23
N ALA A 402 -1.65 17.96 18.82
CA ALA A 402 -0.87 19.15 18.51
C ALA A 402 -0.85 19.46 16.99
N TYR A 403 -1.16 18.46 16.16
CA TYR A 403 -1.54 18.57 14.76
C TYR A 403 -3.04 18.33 14.64
#